data_AF-A0A9W6XF62-F1
#
_entry.id   AF-A0A9W6XF62-F1
#
_cell.length_a   1.000
_cell.length_b   1.000
_cell.length_c   1.000
_cell.angle_alpha   90.00
_cell.angle_beta   90.00
_cell.angle_gamma   90.00
#
_symmetry.space_group_name_H-M   'P 1'
#
loop_
_entity.id
_entity.type
_entity.pdbx_description
1 polymer ?
#
loop_
_entity_poly.entity_id
_entity_poly.type
_entity_poly.pdbx_seq_one_letter_code
_entity_poly.pdbx_strand_id
1 'polypeptide(L)'
;MQARMPSDAPIRVPDTTTFRQLQNIDRLSQEMQQNHQEEQANADTNFRLVRIMIQGAVLQAHVNVADLREILGLPSYSICPPFRDPVDFETQAPAEDMDDVDHMEEQHDNV
;
A
#
# COMPACT_ATOMS: atom_id res chain seq x y z
N MET A 1 39.87 1.74 18.60
CA MET A 1 38.42 1.80 18.31
C MET A 1 37.83 0.43 18.57
N GLN A 2 36.95 0.31 19.56
CA GLN A 2 36.36 -0.97 19.95
C GLN A 2 34.92 -1.00 19.40
N ALA A 3 34.72 -1.69 18.28
CA ALA A 3 33.44 -1.73 17.55
C ALA A 3 32.46 -2.77 18.11
N ARG A 4 32.90 -3.62 19.04
CA ARG A 4 32.08 -4.71 19.60
C ARG A 4 31.63 -4.40 21.02
N MET A 5 30.33 -4.61 21.25
CA MET A 5 29.73 -4.57 22.57
C MET A 5 30.32 -5.71 23.44
N PRO A 6 30.64 -5.48 24.73
CA PRO A 6 31.16 -6.51 25.62
C PRO A 6 30.19 -7.67 25.78
N SER A 7 30.71 -8.89 25.96
CA SER A 7 29.91 -10.13 26.06
C SER A 7 28.92 -10.15 27.23
N ASP A 8 29.19 -9.36 28.27
CA ASP A 8 28.39 -9.24 29.50
C ASP A 8 27.46 -8.01 29.48
N ALA A 9 27.34 -7.33 28.33
CA ALA A 9 26.47 -6.19 28.19
C ALA A 9 24.99 -6.64 28.19
N PRO A 10 24.12 -5.98 28.97
CA PRO A 10 22.71 -6.34 29.00
C PRO A 10 22.08 -6.08 27.63
N ILE A 11 21.27 -7.04 27.16
CA ILE A 11 20.47 -6.88 25.94
C ILE A 11 19.50 -5.72 26.18
N ARG A 12 19.73 -4.61 25.48
CA ARG A 12 18.84 -3.45 25.48
C ARG A 12 18.25 -3.27 24.10
N VAL A 13 16.96 -2.99 24.09
CA VAL A 13 16.25 -2.54 22.91
C VAL A 13 16.87 -1.21 22.46
N PRO A 14 17.40 -1.10 21.23
CA PRO A 14 18.00 0.15 20.76
C PRO A 14 16.95 1.27 20.68
N ASP A 15 17.22 2.43 21.29
CA ASP A 15 16.40 3.65 21.10
C ASP A 15 16.93 4.50 19.93
N THR A 16 17.27 3.84 18.82
CA THR A 16 17.69 4.54 17.60
C THR A 16 16.47 4.95 16.79
N THR A 17 16.61 5.99 15.99
CA THR A 17 15.55 6.44 15.07
C THR A 17 15.08 5.32 14.15
N THR A 18 16.00 4.50 13.64
CA THR A 18 15.70 3.33 12.81
C THR A 18 14.91 2.26 13.57
N PHE A 19 15.26 1.96 14.83
CA PHE A 19 14.52 0.97 15.62
C PHE A 19 13.09 1.45 15.93
N ARG A 20 12.93 2.74 16.23
CA ARG A 20 11.62 3.35 16.42
C ARG A 20 10.78 3.35 15.13
N GLN A 21 11.41 3.57 13.97
CA GLN A 21 10.73 3.43 12.67
C GLN A 21 10.27 2.00 12.42
N LEU A 22 11.12 0.99 12.69
CA LEU A 22 10.73 -0.42 12.57
C LEU A 22 9.56 -0.78 13.49
N GLN A 23 9.59 -0.34 14.75
CA GLN A 23 8.45 -0.53 15.68
C GLN A 23 7.15 0.11 15.15
N ASN A 24 7.23 1.29 14.53
CA ASN A 24 6.06 1.91 13.92
C ASN A 24 5.53 1.10 12.73
N ILE A 25 6.42 0.56 11.90
CA ILE A 25 6.05 -0.31 10.77
C ILE A 25 5.39 -1.59 11.27
N ASP A 26 5.94 -2.23 12.31
CA ASP A 26 5.39 -3.44 12.90
C ASP A 26 4.00 -3.19 13.48
N ARG A 27 3.81 -2.08 14.23
CA ARG A 27 2.51 -1.67 14.76
C ARG A 27 1.48 -1.46 13.65
N LEU A 28 1.84 -0.69 12.62
CA LEU A 28 0.96 -0.44 11.48
C LEU A 28 0.61 -1.74 10.74
N SER A 29 1.56 -2.65 10.61
CA SER A 29 1.35 -3.96 9.98
C SER A 29 0.37 -4.83 10.77
N GLN A 30 0.49 -4.82 12.10
CA GLN A 30 -0.42 -5.55 12.98
C GLN A 30 -1.84 -4.98 12.93
N GLU A 31 -1.98 -3.65 12.92
CA GLU A 31 -3.29 -2.97 12.76
C GLU A 31 -3.92 -3.30 11.41
N MET A 32 -3.13 -3.31 10.33
CA MET A 32 -3.58 -3.74 8.99
C MET A 32 -4.07 -5.19 9.00
N GLN A 33 -3.37 -6.08 9.69
CA GLN A 33 -3.71 -7.50 9.74
C GLN A 33 -4.99 -7.76 10.55
N GLN A 34 -5.21 -6.99 11.62
CA GLN A 34 -6.44 -7.01 12.41
C GLN A 34 -7.64 -6.47 11.62
N ASN A 35 -7.53 -5.28 11.02
CA ASN A 35 -8.59 -4.74 10.16
C ASN A 35 -8.90 -5.67 8.99
N HIS A 36 -7.87 -6.28 8.40
CA HIS A 36 -8.06 -7.25 7.33
C HIS A 36 -8.77 -8.52 7.80
N GLN A 37 -8.45 -9.02 9.00
CA GLN A 37 -9.18 -10.14 9.60
C GLN A 37 -10.62 -9.79 9.94
N GLU A 38 -10.92 -8.57 10.38
CA GLU A 38 -12.28 -8.11 10.67
C GLU A 38 -13.11 -7.91 9.39
N GLU A 39 -12.51 -7.39 8.31
CA GLU A 39 -13.12 -7.32 6.98
C GLU A 39 -13.33 -8.73 6.39
N GLN A 40 -12.37 -9.64 6.58
CA GLN A 40 -12.51 -11.05 6.21
C GLN A 40 -13.49 -11.82 7.11
N ALA A 41 -13.70 -11.44 8.37
CA ALA A 41 -14.73 -12.06 9.20
C ALA A 41 -16.14 -11.66 8.75
N ASN A 42 -16.28 -10.46 8.15
CA ASN A 42 -17.48 -10.03 7.43
C ASN A 42 -17.59 -10.64 6.01
N ALA A 43 -16.71 -11.57 5.64
CA ALA A 43 -16.76 -12.34 4.40
C ALA A 43 -18.04 -13.16 4.19
N ASP A 44 -18.84 -13.42 5.21
CA ASP A 44 -20.16 -14.00 5.01
C ASP A 44 -21.08 -13.07 4.18
N THR A 45 -20.68 -11.81 3.98
CA THR A 45 -21.26 -10.84 3.04
C THR A 45 -20.56 -10.79 1.66
N ASN A 46 -19.67 -11.73 1.31
CA ASN A 46 -18.81 -11.69 0.11
C ASN A 46 -19.52 -11.97 -1.22
N PHE A 47 -20.85 -11.95 -1.29
CA PHE A 47 -21.55 -12.00 -2.56
C PHE A 47 -21.78 -10.59 -3.08
N ARG A 48 -21.17 -10.24 -4.22
CA ARG A 48 -21.46 -8.98 -4.91
C ARG A 48 -22.28 -9.24 -6.16
N LEU A 49 -23.22 -8.33 -6.41
CA LEU A 49 -24.02 -8.32 -7.63
C LEU A 49 -23.13 -7.88 -8.80
N VAL A 50 -22.90 -8.78 -9.74
CA VAL A 50 -22.17 -8.49 -10.98
C VAL A 50 -23.11 -8.65 -12.17
N ARG A 51 -22.84 -7.88 -13.23
CA ARG A 51 -23.53 -8.04 -14.52
C ARG A 51 -22.74 -9.00 -15.38
N ILE A 52 -23.38 -10.09 -15.80
CA ILE A 52 -22.80 -11.10 -16.69
C ILE A 52 -23.60 -11.14 -17.99
N MET A 53 -22.93 -11.45 -19.10
CA MET A 53 -23.58 -11.60 -20.40
C MET A 53 -23.65 -13.09 -20.76
N ILE A 54 -24.86 -13.61 -20.96
CA ILE A 54 -25.11 -14.99 -21.37
C ILE A 54 -25.98 -14.96 -22.63
N GLN A 55 -25.49 -15.51 -23.74
CA GLN A 55 -26.21 -15.60 -25.01
C GLN A 55 -26.79 -14.25 -25.49
N GLY A 56 -26.07 -13.15 -25.25
CA GLY A 56 -26.47 -11.79 -25.63
C GLY A 56 -27.44 -11.10 -24.66
N ALA A 57 -27.91 -11.78 -23.62
CA ALA A 57 -28.68 -11.17 -22.53
C ALA A 57 -27.77 -10.79 -21.36
N VAL A 58 -28.02 -9.62 -20.74
CA VAL A 58 -27.32 -9.19 -19.52
C VAL A 58 -28.13 -9.62 -18.31
N LEU A 59 -27.53 -10.43 -17.44
CA LEU A 59 -28.13 -10.89 -16.20
C LEU A 59 -27.34 -10.34 -15.00
N GLN A 60 -28.02 -10.16 -13.88
CA GLN A 60 -27.39 -9.83 -12.61
C GLN A 60 -27.26 -11.11 -11.77
N ALA A 61 -26.04 -11.41 -11.33
CA ALA A 61 -25.76 -12.59 -10.52
C ALA A 61 -24.97 -12.20 -9.27
N HIS A 62 -25.27 -12.84 -8.15
CA HIS A 62 -24.46 -12.74 -6.95
C HIS A 62 -23.27 -13.69 -7.10
N VAL A 63 -22.06 -13.13 -7.09
CA VAL A 63 -20.82 -13.91 -7.22
C VAL A 63 -19.99 -13.72 -5.97
N ASN A 64 -19.41 -14.82 -5.49
CA ASN A 64 -18.49 -14.80 -4.37
C ASN A 64 -17.20 -14.06 -4.78
N VAL A 65 -16.84 -13.04 -4.02
CA VAL A 65 -15.66 -12.22 -4.29
C VAL A 65 -14.36 -12.99 -4.10
N ALA A 66 -14.30 -13.98 -3.20
CA ALA A 66 -13.12 -14.82 -3.01
C ALA A 66 -12.85 -15.68 -4.24
N ASP A 67 -13.87 -16.42 -4.72
CA ASP A 67 -13.75 -17.24 -5.92
C ASP A 67 -13.39 -16.39 -7.15
N LEU A 68 -14.02 -15.21 -7.29
CA LEU A 68 -13.71 -14.29 -8.39
C LEU A 68 -12.26 -13.79 -8.32
N ARG A 69 -11.76 -13.48 -7.12
CA ARG A 69 -10.35 -13.08 -6.93
C ARG A 69 -9.39 -14.22 -7.29
N GLU A 70 -9.69 -15.44 -6.86
CA GLU A 70 -8.88 -16.63 -7.19
C GLU A 70 -8.81 -16.85 -8.70
N ILE A 71 -9.96 -16.82 -9.40
CA ILE A 71 -10.03 -16.96 -10.85
C ILE A 71 -9.23 -15.87 -11.57
N LEU A 72 -9.24 -14.64 -11.04
CA LEU A 72 -8.53 -13.50 -11.63
C LEU A 72 -7.07 -13.39 -11.16
N GLY A 73 -6.59 -14.29 -10.29
CA GLY A 73 -5.24 -14.23 -9.71
C GLY A 73 -5.01 -12.98 -8.84
N LEU A 74 -6.08 -12.37 -8.32
CA LEU A 74 -6.00 -11.20 -7.45
C LEU A 74 -5.63 -11.61 -6.03
N PRO A 75 -4.91 -10.74 -5.30
CA PRO A 75 -4.63 -10.98 -3.90
C PRO A 75 -5.92 -11.10 -3.08
N SER A 76 -5.84 -11.87 -1.98
CA SER A 76 -6.94 -12.01 -1.02
C SER A 76 -7.24 -10.70 -0.26
N TYR A 77 -6.33 -9.72 -0.33
CA TYR A 77 -6.49 -8.39 0.23
C TYR A 77 -7.00 -7.37 -0.79
N SER A 78 -7.64 -6.30 -0.31
CA SER A 78 -8.08 -5.19 -1.18
C SER A 78 -6.87 -4.46 -1.76
N ILE A 79 -6.82 -4.33 -3.08
CA ILE A 79 -5.80 -3.52 -3.78
C ILE A 79 -6.01 -2.02 -3.61
N CYS A 80 -7.20 -1.60 -3.17
CA CYS A 80 -7.53 -0.22 -2.83
C CYS A 80 -7.78 -0.16 -1.32
N PRO A 81 -6.75 0.18 -0.52
CA PRO A 81 -6.95 0.32 0.91
C PRO A 81 -7.87 1.52 1.21
N PRO A 82 -8.57 1.54 2.35
CA PRO A 82 -9.61 2.53 2.65
C PRO A 82 -9.09 3.98 2.75
N PHE A 83 -7.77 4.16 2.89
CA PHE A 83 -7.11 5.46 2.91
C PHE A 83 -6.67 5.95 1.52
N ARG A 84 -6.92 5.18 0.47
CA ARG A 84 -6.69 5.58 -0.91
C ARG A 84 -8.06 5.87 -1.51
N ASP A 85 -8.33 7.14 -1.77
CA ASP A 85 -9.54 7.52 -2.50
C ASP A 85 -9.60 6.73 -3.82
N PRO A 86 -10.80 6.34 -4.28
CA PRO A 86 -10.97 5.76 -5.60
C PRO A 86 -10.28 6.67 -6.60
N VAL A 87 -9.23 6.17 -7.23
CA VAL A 87 -8.50 6.94 -8.23
C VAL A 87 -9.44 7.07 -9.42
N ASP A 88 -9.97 8.28 -9.64
CA ASP A 88 -10.58 8.62 -10.92
C ASP A 88 -9.46 8.57 -11.95
N PHE A 89 -9.56 7.67 -12.92
CA PHE A 89 -8.48 7.37 -13.88
C PHE A 89 -8.32 8.48 -14.94
N GLU A 90 -8.56 9.73 -14.59
CA GLU A 90 -8.06 10.90 -15.33
C GLU A 90 -6.55 11.06 -15.03
N THR A 91 -5.77 9.99 -15.25
CA THR A 91 -4.30 10.12 -15.27
C THR A 91 -3.99 10.98 -16.48
N GLN A 92 -3.73 12.26 -16.27
CA GLN A 92 -3.22 13.13 -17.31
C GLN A 92 -1.99 12.47 -17.93
N ALA A 93 -1.89 12.55 -19.26
CA ALA A 93 -0.72 12.04 -19.97
C ALA A 93 0.56 12.59 -19.31
N PRO A 94 1.66 11.80 -19.23
CA PRO A 94 2.92 12.28 -18.69
C PRO A 94 3.25 13.64 -19.29
N ALA A 95 3.80 14.55 -18.48
CA ALA A 95 4.29 15.81 -18.99
C ALA A 95 5.24 15.55 -20.18
N GLU A 96 5.05 16.27 -21.28
CA GLU A 96 6.00 16.28 -22.38
C GLU A 96 7.38 16.69 -21.86
N ASP A 97 8.43 16.21 -22.53
CA ASP A 97 9.84 16.45 -22.20
C ASP A 97 10.06 17.91 -21.80
N MET A 98 10.36 18.16 -20.53
CA MET A 98 10.59 19.51 -20.01
C MET A 98 12.05 19.85 -20.25
N ASP A 99 12.30 20.99 -20.91
CA ASP A 99 13.65 21.51 -21.08
C ASP A 99 14.34 21.65 -19.71
N ASP A 100 15.60 21.19 -19.64
CA ASP A 100 16.41 21.27 -18.43
C ASP A 100 16.66 22.74 -18.05
N VAL A 101 16.50 23.07 -16.77
CA VAL A 101 16.75 24.42 -16.26
C VAL A 101 18.12 24.45 -15.64
N ASP A 102 19.08 25.06 -16.35
CA ASP A 102 20.43 25.27 -15.84
C ASP A 102 20.41 26.19 -14.61
N HIS A 103 20.51 25.60 -13.42
CA HIS A 103 20.73 26.31 -12.17
C HIS A 103 22.22 26.63 -11.99
N MET A 104 22.78 27.47 -12.85
CA MET A 104 24.07 28.09 -12.58
C MET A 104 23.87 29.16 -11.50
N GLU A 105 24.40 28.90 -10.32
CA GLU A 105 24.39 29.82 -9.17
C GLU A 105 24.86 31.23 -9.59
N GLU A 106 23.99 32.23 -9.44
CA GLU A 106 24.43 33.61 -9.30
C GLU A 106 25.19 33.73 -7.96
N GLN A 107 26.46 33.30 -7.95
CA GLN A 107 27.43 33.83 -7.00
C GLN A 107 27.72 35.27 -7.44
N HIS A 108 26.80 36.17 -7.10
CA HIS A 108 27.10 37.59 -7.11
C HIS A 108 27.95 37.90 -5.88
N ASP A 109 29.23 38.16 -6.17
CA ASP A 109 30.22 38.81 -5.31
C ASP A 109 29.61 39.88 -4.41
N ASN A 110 29.91 39.81 -3.11
CA ASN A 110 29.76 40.96 -2.23
C ASN A 110 31.16 41.41 -1.79
N VAL A 111 31.64 42.48 -2.42
CA VAL A 111 32.88 43.22 -2.10
C VAL A 111 32.73 43.95 -0.75
#